data_AF-A0A6J7M8A6-F1
#
_entry.id   AF-A0A6J7M8A6-F1
#
_cell.length_a   1.000
_cell.length_b   1.000
_cell.length_c   1.000
_cell.angle_alpha   90.00
_cell.angle_beta   90.00
_cell.angle_gamma   90.00
#
_symmetry.space_group_name_H-M   'P 1'
#
loop_
_entity.id
_entity.type
_entity.pdbx_description
1 polymer ?
#
loop_
_entity_poly.entity_id
_entity_poly.type
_entity_poly.pdbx_seq_one_letter_code
_entity_poly.pdbx_strand_id
1 'polypeptide(L)'
;MCSLRSPVCGLVSQPAPALAGYPAALLSGALSGTQAVEVARGAIVAPNTETQLLNLSKHATVRDLRDASSRVVAAATDEAERRRRVHRSRYLKAWTDLDGSFNLRARMTVANGALVMAALKPLQDEIFKAARKSGVHERPEAYAADALMELCEKASNADSRAANGLNKTKTPHRNAVMNIRVDIDALKRGHTEHGETCEIAGVGPIPVATATEYLGAAFLKLLVMDGTDIKTVAHMGRAIPAPLRTAIEERDRVCQVPTCDMALGLEIDHIKPFSEGGAASFENLVRLCKRHHLQKTHDGYRLEKLEVATSCTTQWAWRAPPD
;
A
#
# COMPACT_ATOMS: atom_id res chain seq x y z
N MET A 1 30.81 8.83 -32.82
CA MET A 1 31.43 7.52 -32.53
C MET A 1 31.47 7.30 -31.03
N CYS A 2 30.51 6.58 -30.46
CA CYS A 2 30.73 5.82 -29.23
C CYS A 2 29.67 4.74 -29.11
N SER A 3 30.15 3.52 -28.92
CA SER A 3 29.42 2.26 -28.91
C SER A 3 28.89 1.99 -27.50
N LEU A 4 27.58 1.84 -27.35
CA LEU A 4 26.96 1.20 -26.20
C LEU A 4 26.16 -0.01 -26.70
N ARG A 5 26.85 -1.16 -26.80
CA ARG A 5 26.21 -2.48 -26.88
C ARG A 5 25.75 -2.87 -25.47
N SER A 6 24.46 -2.82 -25.21
CA SER A 6 23.84 -3.58 -24.11
C SER A 6 23.56 -5.01 -24.58
N PRO A 7 24.02 -6.06 -23.87
CA PRO A 7 23.72 -7.44 -24.22
C PRO A 7 22.63 -7.99 -23.30
N VAL A 8 21.35 -7.77 -23.63
CA VAL A 8 20.26 -8.60 -23.09
C VAL A 8 19.13 -8.72 -24.13
N CYS A 9 19.45 -9.27 -25.29
CA CYS A 9 18.44 -9.79 -26.22
C CYS A 9 18.84 -11.22 -26.56
N GLY A 10 18.36 -12.15 -25.74
CA GLY A 10 18.72 -13.56 -25.78
C GLY A 10 17.69 -14.45 -25.08
N LEU A 11 16.42 -14.05 -25.08
CA LEU A 11 15.32 -15.00 -24.96
C LEU A 11 14.80 -15.16 -26.37
N VAL A 12 15.33 -16.18 -27.05
CA VAL A 12 14.69 -16.76 -28.24
C VAL A 12 13.23 -16.96 -27.87
N SER A 13 12.33 -16.19 -28.50
CA SER A 13 10.91 -16.47 -28.50
C SER A 13 10.74 -17.83 -29.17
N GLN A 14 10.79 -18.90 -28.38
CA GLN A 14 10.41 -20.21 -28.88
C GLN A 14 8.97 -20.08 -29.42
N PRO A 15 8.69 -20.53 -30.66
CA PRO A 15 7.32 -20.56 -31.14
C PRO A 15 6.49 -21.37 -30.13
N ALA A 16 5.34 -20.83 -29.73
CA ALA A 16 4.43 -21.57 -28.88
C ALA A 16 4.20 -22.96 -29.52
N PRO A 17 4.33 -24.05 -28.75
CA PRO A 17 4.16 -25.39 -29.29
C PRO A 17 2.79 -25.48 -29.97
N ALA A 18 2.75 -26.08 -31.17
CA ALA A 18 1.53 -26.19 -31.96
C ALA A 18 0.51 -27.05 -31.19
N LEU A 19 -0.47 -26.38 -30.57
CA LEU A 19 -1.59 -27.01 -29.90
C LEU A 19 -2.54 -27.56 -30.98
N ALA A 20 -2.64 -28.88 -31.07
CA ALA A 20 -3.26 -29.56 -32.21
C ALA A 20 -4.79 -29.59 -32.15
N GLY A 21 -5.36 -29.63 -30.94
CA GLY A 21 -6.81 -29.79 -30.72
C GLY A 21 -7.50 -28.53 -30.18
N TYR A 22 -6.77 -27.64 -29.53
CA TYR A 22 -7.28 -26.45 -28.87
C TYR A 22 -7.92 -25.43 -29.82
N PRO A 23 -7.31 -25.03 -30.95
CA PRO A 23 -7.91 -24.06 -31.86
C PRO A 23 -9.22 -24.58 -32.46
N ALA A 24 -9.25 -25.86 -32.84
CA ALA A 24 -10.44 -26.51 -33.39
C ALA A 24 -11.58 -26.63 -32.37
N ALA A 25 -11.27 -26.97 -31.11
CA ALA A 25 -12.27 -27.07 -30.04
C ALA A 25 -12.85 -25.71 -29.65
N LEU A 26 -12.06 -24.63 -29.72
CA LEU A 26 -12.53 -23.27 -29.48
C LEU A 26 -13.42 -22.78 -30.64
N LEU A 27 -13.00 -22.98 -31.89
CA LEU A 27 -13.73 -22.53 -33.07
C LEU A 27 -15.05 -23.28 -33.28
N SER A 28 -15.12 -24.55 -32.89
CA SER A 28 -16.34 -25.37 -32.97
C SER A 28 -17.34 -25.12 -31.84
N GLY A 29 -17.00 -24.29 -30.84
CA GLY A 29 -17.86 -24.04 -29.68
C GLY A 29 -17.89 -25.18 -28.66
N ALA A 30 -17.07 -26.22 -28.85
CA ALA A 30 -16.93 -27.33 -27.91
C ALA A 30 -16.25 -26.94 -26.58
N LEU A 31 -15.62 -25.76 -26.53
CA LEU A 31 -15.08 -25.13 -25.33
C LEU A 31 -15.74 -23.77 -25.10
N SER A 32 -16.18 -23.53 -23.86
CA SER A 32 -16.44 -22.16 -23.41
C SER A 32 -15.13 -21.36 -23.31
N GLY A 33 -15.22 -20.02 -23.40
CA GLY A 33 -14.05 -19.15 -23.26
C GLY A 33 -13.28 -19.35 -21.94
N THR A 34 -13.99 -19.61 -20.83
CA THR A 34 -13.35 -19.89 -19.55
C THR A 34 -12.62 -21.24 -19.54
N GLN A 35 -13.19 -22.28 -20.14
CA GLN A 35 -12.52 -23.58 -20.26
C GLN A 35 -11.30 -23.49 -21.18
N ALA A 36 -11.39 -22.72 -22.27
CA ALA A 36 -10.29 -22.50 -23.18
C ALA A 36 -9.08 -21.88 -22.49
N VAL A 37 -9.28 -20.87 -21.63
CA VAL A 37 -8.19 -20.27 -20.83
C VAL A 37 -7.48 -21.32 -19.95
N GLU A 38 -8.24 -22.20 -19.28
CA GLU A 38 -7.65 -23.21 -18.40
C GLU A 38 -6.90 -24.31 -19.18
N VAL A 39 -7.44 -24.75 -20.33
CA VAL A 39 -6.76 -25.71 -21.23
C VAL A 39 -5.47 -25.11 -21.77
N ALA A 40 -5.53 -23.88 -22.30
CA ALA A 40 -4.36 -23.18 -22.84
C ALA A 40 -3.27 -22.99 -21.77
N ARG A 41 -3.66 -22.61 -20.55
CA ARG A 41 -2.73 -22.41 -19.42
C ARG A 41 -1.88 -23.65 -19.13
N GLY A 42 -2.47 -24.86 -19.19
CA GLY A 42 -1.75 -26.11 -18.99
C GLY A 42 -0.94 -26.51 -20.22
N ALA A 43 -1.58 -26.46 -21.40
CA ALA A 43 -1.01 -26.91 -22.66
C ALA A 43 0.18 -26.05 -23.14
N ILE A 44 0.22 -24.76 -22.82
CA ILE A 44 1.37 -23.88 -23.12
C ILE A 44 2.63 -24.35 -22.38
N VAL A 45 2.47 -24.83 -21.14
CA VAL A 45 3.60 -25.26 -20.30
C VAL A 45 3.95 -26.73 -20.53
N ALA A 46 2.96 -27.57 -20.82
CA ALA A 46 3.12 -29.00 -21.10
C ALA A 46 2.19 -29.42 -22.27
N PRO A 47 2.65 -29.29 -23.53
CA PRO A 47 1.81 -29.51 -24.72
C PRO A 47 1.24 -30.92 -24.82
N ASN A 48 1.96 -31.92 -24.30
CA ASN A 48 1.53 -33.31 -24.22
C ASN A 48 0.28 -33.54 -23.35
N THR A 49 -0.13 -32.55 -22.53
CA THR A 49 -1.34 -32.65 -21.69
C THR A 49 -2.60 -32.08 -22.35
N GLU A 50 -2.47 -31.49 -23.54
CA GLU A 50 -3.57 -30.81 -24.25
C GLU A 50 -4.79 -31.73 -24.41
N THR A 51 -4.61 -32.93 -24.98
CA THR A 51 -5.70 -33.90 -25.21
C THR A 51 -6.38 -34.32 -23.91
N GLN A 52 -5.62 -34.44 -22.82
CA GLN A 52 -6.17 -34.79 -21.51
C GLN A 52 -7.06 -33.67 -20.97
N LEU A 53 -6.60 -32.41 -21.03
CA LEU A 53 -7.36 -31.25 -20.58
C LEU A 53 -8.61 -31.00 -21.44
N LEU A 54 -8.52 -31.22 -22.76
CA LEU A 54 -9.65 -31.17 -23.69
C LEU A 54 -10.71 -32.25 -23.44
N ASN A 55 -10.30 -33.45 -23.02
CA ASN A 55 -11.25 -34.50 -22.65
C ASN A 55 -11.89 -34.25 -21.29
N LEU A 56 -11.14 -33.66 -20.35
CA LEU A 56 -11.65 -33.27 -19.04
C LEU A 56 -12.70 -32.16 -19.14
N SER A 57 -12.49 -31.16 -20.01
CA SER A 57 -13.42 -30.05 -20.19
C SER A 57 -14.82 -30.46 -20.66
N LYS A 58 -14.96 -31.61 -21.33
CA LYS A 58 -16.24 -32.11 -21.84
C LYS A 58 -17.21 -32.54 -20.72
N HIS A 59 -16.69 -32.87 -19.53
CA HIS A 59 -17.50 -33.51 -18.47
C HIS A 59 -17.24 -32.94 -17.07
N ALA A 60 -16.17 -32.19 -16.87
CA ALA A 60 -15.79 -31.65 -15.56
C ALA A 60 -16.19 -30.18 -15.40
N THR A 61 -16.28 -29.74 -14.14
CA THR A 61 -16.52 -28.33 -13.85
C THR A 61 -15.30 -27.48 -14.24
N VAL A 62 -15.51 -26.17 -14.42
CA VAL A 62 -14.41 -25.22 -14.65
C VAL A 62 -13.39 -25.25 -13.50
N ARG A 63 -13.84 -25.51 -12.27
CA ARG A 63 -12.97 -25.64 -11.11
C ARG A 63 -12.06 -26.85 -11.22
N ASP A 64 -12.61 -28.01 -11.56
CA ASP A 64 -11.84 -29.25 -11.73
C ASP A 64 -10.81 -29.12 -12.85
N LEU A 65 -11.19 -28.45 -13.95
CA LEU A 65 -10.30 -28.15 -15.07
C LEU A 65 -9.17 -27.19 -14.66
N ARG A 66 -9.48 -26.15 -13.89
CA ARG A 66 -8.49 -25.22 -13.32
C ARG A 66 -7.51 -25.93 -12.39
N ASP A 67 -7.99 -26.84 -11.55
CA ASP A 67 -7.17 -27.61 -10.62
C ASP A 67 -6.26 -28.58 -11.39
N ALA A 68 -6.78 -29.25 -12.42
CA ALA A 68 -6.00 -30.09 -13.32
C ALA A 68 -4.92 -29.30 -14.06
N SER A 69 -5.28 -28.17 -14.68
CA SER A 69 -4.34 -27.25 -15.34
C SER A 69 -3.26 -26.75 -14.37
N SER A 70 -3.64 -26.42 -13.13
CA SER A 70 -2.69 -26.00 -12.09
C SER A 70 -1.71 -27.11 -11.69
N ARG A 71 -2.15 -28.37 -11.64
CA ARG A 71 -1.27 -29.54 -11.40
C ARG A 71 -0.28 -29.74 -12.55
N VAL A 72 -0.75 -29.62 -13.80
CA VAL A 72 0.11 -29.69 -15.00
C VAL A 72 1.19 -28.62 -14.96
N VAL A 73 0.82 -27.36 -14.74
CA VAL A 73 1.76 -26.23 -14.64
C VAL A 73 2.74 -26.45 -13.49
N ALA A 74 2.27 -26.96 -12.35
CA ALA A 74 3.13 -27.23 -11.20
C ALA A 74 4.15 -28.36 -11.49
N ALA A 75 3.75 -29.43 -12.17
CA ALA A 75 4.62 -30.56 -12.52
C ALA A 75 5.67 -30.19 -13.57
N ALA A 76 5.34 -29.28 -14.49
CA ALA A 76 6.22 -28.85 -15.57
C ALA A 76 7.15 -27.68 -15.20
N THR A 77 7.08 -27.16 -13.97
CA THR A 77 7.92 -26.03 -13.53
C THR A 77 8.74 -26.41 -12.30
N ASP A 78 10.00 -25.96 -12.25
CA ASP A 78 10.82 -26.10 -11.05
C ASP A 78 10.14 -25.41 -9.85
N GLU A 79 9.88 -26.19 -8.80
CA GLU A 79 9.11 -25.74 -7.65
C GLU A 79 9.81 -24.59 -6.93
N ALA A 80 11.13 -24.68 -6.77
CA ALA A 80 11.94 -23.68 -6.10
C ALA A 80 11.95 -22.35 -6.88
N GLU A 81 12.08 -22.40 -8.20
CA GLU A 81 12.05 -21.22 -9.06
C GLU A 81 10.66 -20.60 -9.13
N ARG A 82 9.60 -21.40 -9.18
CA ARG A 82 8.22 -20.92 -9.08
C ARG A 82 7.99 -20.17 -7.77
N ARG A 83 8.45 -20.73 -6.64
CA ARG A 83 8.40 -20.07 -5.32
C ARG A 83 9.19 -18.77 -5.32
N ARG A 84 10.44 -18.77 -5.81
CA ARG A 84 11.29 -17.55 -5.90
C ARG A 84 10.65 -16.47 -6.77
N ARG A 85 10.04 -16.82 -7.90
CA ARG A 85 9.33 -15.89 -8.79
C ARG A 85 8.10 -15.25 -8.11
N VAL A 86 7.25 -16.06 -7.46
CA VAL A 86 6.10 -15.53 -6.71
C VAL A 86 6.55 -14.67 -5.54
N HIS A 87 7.58 -15.10 -4.81
CA HIS A 87 8.15 -14.31 -3.71
C HIS A 87 8.72 -12.99 -4.20
N ARG A 88 9.46 -12.94 -5.33
CA ARG A 88 9.98 -11.69 -5.92
C ARG A 88 8.89 -10.72 -6.36
N SER A 89 7.72 -11.22 -6.77
CA SER A 89 6.57 -10.39 -7.20
C SER A 89 5.56 -10.10 -6.08
N ARG A 90 5.88 -10.44 -4.83
CA ARG A 90 5.00 -10.17 -3.68
C ARG A 90 4.82 -8.68 -3.47
N TYR A 91 3.62 -8.24 -3.12
CA TYR A 91 3.33 -6.86 -2.79
C TYR A 91 2.16 -6.76 -1.82
N LEU A 92 2.08 -5.64 -1.12
CA LEU A 92 0.89 -5.18 -0.41
C LEU A 92 0.69 -3.71 -0.82
N LYS A 93 -0.46 -3.40 -1.42
CA LYS A 93 -0.83 -2.06 -1.85
C LYS A 93 -2.08 -1.64 -1.08
N ALA A 94 -2.13 -0.38 -0.67
CA ALA A 94 -3.31 0.23 -0.09
C ALA A 94 -3.57 1.58 -0.75
N TRP A 95 -4.84 1.95 -0.87
CA TRP A 95 -5.30 3.24 -1.37
C TRP A 95 -6.67 3.54 -0.76
N THR A 96 -7.08 4.81 -0.77
CA THR A 96 -8.42 5.22 -0.36
C THR A 96 -9.16 5.79 -1.56
N ASP A 97 -10.41 5.39 -1.73
CA ASP A 97 -11.29 5.97 -2.74
C ASP A 97 -11.89 7.31 -2.24
N LEU A 98 -12.50 8.08 -3.14
CA LEU A 98 -13.02 9.43 -2.83
C LEU A 98 -14.18 9.41 -1.82
N ASP A 99 -14.85 8.28 -1.67
CA ASP A 99 -15.93 8.04 -0.71
C ASP A 99 -15.42 7.66 0.70
N GLY A 100 -14.10 7.63 0.90
CA GLY A 100 -13.47 7.24 2.17
C GLY A 100 -13.25 5.74 2.32
N SER A 101 -13.58 4.93 1.31
CA SER A 101 -13.36 3.49 1.35
C SER A 101 -11.86 3.16 1.31
N PHE A 102 -11.35 2.50 2.36
CA PHE A 102 -9.98 2.01 2.40
C PHE A 102 -9.86 0.66 1.71
N ASN A 103 -8.99 0.59 0.70
CA ASN A 103 -8.76 -0.61 -0.10
C ASN A 103 -7.39 -1.21 0.18
N LEU A 104 -7.34 -2.54 0.25
CA LEU A 104 -6.11 -3.31 0.45
C LEU A 104 -5.99 -4.42 -0.60
N ARG A 105 -4.84 -4.50 -1.28
CA ARG A 105 -4.53 -5.55 -2.26
C ARG A 105 -3.19 -6.20 -1.97
N ALA A 106 -3.20 -7.51 -1.73
CA ALA A 106 -2.00 -8.29 -1.44
C ALA A 106 -1.72 -9.33 -2.54
N ARG A 107 -0.43 -9.60 -2.77
CA ARG A 107 0.06 -10.76 -3.53
C ARG A 107 1.18 -11.43 -2.75
N MET A 108 1.04 -12.73 -2.51
CA MET A 108 2.02 -13.53 -1.76
C MET A 108 2.06 -14.97 -2.27
N THR A 109 2.92 -15.79 -1.67
CA THR A 109 2.95 -17.23 -1.95
C THR A 109 1.69 -17.91 -1.41
N VAL A 110 1.31 -19.05 -1.99
CA VAL A 110 0.14 -19.82 -1.54
C VAL A 110 0.27 -20.22 -0.06
N ALA A 111 1.47 -20.61 0.38
CA ALA A 111 1.75 -20.92 1.77
C ALA A 111 1.49 -19.73 2.70
N ASN A 112 1.95 -18.52 2.34
CA ASN A 112 1.71 -17.33 3.16
C ASN A 112 0.23 -16.93 3.15
N GLY A 113 -0.44 -17.04 2.00
CA GLY A 113 -1.88 -16.79 1.90
C GLY A 113 -2.70 -17.74 2.77
N ALA A 114 -2.31 -19.02 2.82
CA ALA A 114 -2.93 -20.00 3.71
C ALA A 114 -2.75 -19.63 5.19
N LEU A 115 -1.57 -19.13 5.59
CA LEU A 115 -1.34 -18.64 6.95
C LEU A 115 -2.22 -17.43 7.29
N VAL A 116 -2.35 -16.46 6.38
CA VAL A 116 -3.24 -15.30 6.56
C VAL A 116 -4.69 -15.77 6.72
N MET A 117 -5.17 -16.65 5.83
CA MET A 117 -6.54 -17.15 5.92
C MET A 117 -6.77 -18.02 7.16
N ALA A 118 -5.78 -18.80 7.60
CA ALA A 118 -5.88 -19.58 8.83
C ALA A 118 -5.99 -18.70 10.08
N ALA A 119 -5.38 -17.52 10.08
CA ALA A 119 -5.54 -16.54 11.15
C ALA A 119 -6.89 -15.81 11.08
N LEU A 120 -7.35 -15.48 9.87
CA LEU A 120 -8.56 -14.69 9.64
C LEU A 120 -9.85 -15.49 9.81
N LYS A 121 -9.87 -16.74 9.32
CA LYS A 121 -11.08 -17.55 9.20
C LYS A 121 -11.77 -17.83 10.55
N PRO A 122 -11.06 -18.15 11.64
CA PRO A 122 -11.69 -18.34 12.95
C PRO A 122 -12.46 -17.10 13.43
N LEU A 123 -11.88 -15.91 13.26
CA LEU A 123 -12.50 -14.63 13.64
C LEU A 123 -13.74 -14.36 12.78
N GLN A 124 -13.62 -14.56 11.47
CA GLN A 124 -14.76 -14.44 10.55
C GLN A 124 -15.91 -15.36 10.94
N ASP A 125 -15.62 -16.61 11.30
CA ASP A 125 -16.64 -17.59 11.68
C ASP A 125 -17.29 -17.25 13.04
N GLU A 126 -16.54 -16.67 13.97
CA GLU A 126 -17.06 -16.16 15.25
C GLU A 126 -18.02 -14.98 15.04
N ILE A 127 -17.60 -13.98 14.26
CA ILE A 127 -18.43 -12.82 13.90
C ILE A 127 -19.70 -13.26 13.17
N PHE A 128 -19.57 -14.15 12.18
CA PHE A 128 -20.71 -14.72 11.47
C PHE A 128 -21.69 -15.42 12.40
N LYS A 129 -21.20 -16.24 13.35
CA LYS A 129 -22.05 -16.92 14.33
C LYS A 129 -22.74 -15.94 15.26
N ALA A 130 -22.07 -14.85 15.66
CA ALA A 130 -22.64 -13.81 16.49
C ALA A 130 -23.75 -13.04 15.75
N ALA A 131 -23.49 -12.60 14.51
CA ALA A 131 -24.46 -11.91 13.67
C ALA A 131 -25.70 -12.78 13.38
N ARG A 132 -25.49 -14.07 13.09
CA ARG A 132 -26.59 -15.02 12.89
C ARG A 132 -27.48 -15.16 14.12
N LYS A 133 -26.92 -15.09 15.34
CA LYS A 133 -27.68 -15.15 16.59
C LYS A 133 -28.48 -13.87 16.86
N SER A 134 -27.97 -12.71 16.46
CA SER A 134 -28.66 -11.42 16.61
C SER A 134 -29.67 -11.12 15.49
N GLY A 135 -29.78 -12.00 14.49
CA GLY A 135 -30.67 -11.82 13.34
C GLY A 135 -30.14 -10.86 12.28
N VAL A 136 -28.89 -10.42 12.39
CA VAL A 136 -28.21 -9.59 11.39
C VAL A 136 -27.63 -10.48 10.30
N HIS A 137 -27.81 -10.11 9.04
CA HIS A 137 -27.27 -10.87 7.91
C HIS A 137 -26.52 -9.99 6.93
N GLU A 138 -25.21 -10.16 6.92
CA GLU A 138 -24.27 -9.54 6.01
C GLU A 138 -23.64 -10.58 5.06
N ARG A 139 -22.95 -10.09 4.02
CA ARG A 139 -22.21 -10.92 3.07
C ARG A 139 -20.97 -11.54 3.72
N PRO A 140 -20.51 -12.73 3.29
CA PRO A 140 -19.28 -13.35 3.81
C PRO A 140 -18.06 -12.42 3.81
N GLU A 141 -17.93 -11.58 2.79
CA GLU A 141 -16.84 -10.63 2.62
C GLU A 141 -16.84 -9.50 3.66
N ALA A 142 -18.02 -9.09 4.15
CA ALA A 142 -18.14 -8.07 5.20
C ALA A 142 -17.55 -8.62 6.52
N TYR A 143 -17.97 -9.83 6.92
CA TYR A 143 -17.39 -10.49 8.09
C TYR A 143 -15.88 -10.75 7.96
N ALA A 144 -15.37 -10.91 6.73
CA ALA A 144 -13.94 -11.05 6.50
C ALA A 144 -13.18 -9.73 6.71
N ALA A 145 -13.80 -8.59 6.39
CA ALA A 145 -13.25 -7.27 6.69
C ALA A 145 -13.22 -7.01 8.20
N ASP A 146 -14.30 -7.35 8.91
CA ASP A 146 -14.37 -7.21 10.37
C ASP A 146 -13.34 -8.12 11.06
N ALA A 147 -13.20 -9.35 10.59
CA ALA A 147 -12.20 -10.30 11.07
C ALA A 147 -10.77 -9.77 10.91
N LEU A 148 -10.50 -8.99 9.86
CA LEU A 148 -9.18 -8.41 9.62
C LEU A 148 -8.89 -7.30 10.63
N MET A 149 -9.91 -6.50 10.97
CA MET A 149 -9.80 -5.48 12.01
C MET A 149 -9.57 -6.11 13.39
N GLU A 150 -10.34 -7.14 13.75
CA GLU A 150 -10.16 -7.85 15.01
C GLU A 150 -8.77 -8.49 15.12
N LEU A 151 -8.24 -9.03 14.02
CA LEU A 151 -6.87 -9.57 13.97
C LEU A 151 -5.83 -8.49 14.26
N CYS A 152 -5.98 -7.30 13.66
CA CYS A 152 -5.10 -6.16 13.89
C CYS A 152 -5.17 -5.66 15.33
N GLU A 153 -6.37 -5.53 15.89
CA GLU A 153 -6.58 -5.12 17.29
C GLU A 153 -5.95 -6.11 18.28
N LYS A 154 -6.11 -7.43 18.06
CA LYS A 154 -5.49 -8.46 18.88
C LYS A 154 -3.96 -8.37 18.85
N ALA A 155 -3.37 -8.08 17.69
CA ALA A 155 -1.93 -7.89 17.56
C ALA A 155 -1.45 -6.65 18.34
N SER A 156 -2.14 -5.51 18.21
CA SER A 156 -1.82 -4.27 18.94
C SER A 156 -1.96 -4.42 20.47
N ASN A 157 -2.99 -5.16 20.91
CA ASN A 157 -3.24 -5.41 22.33
C ASN A 157 -2.27 -6.43 22.95
N ALA A 158 -1.85 -7.46 22.19
CA ALA A 158 -0.86 -8.42 22.63
C ALA A 158 0.51 -7.75 22.91
N ASP A 159 0.93 -6.83 22.04
CA ASP A 159 2.14 -6.02 22.23
C ASP A 159 2.05 -5.14 23.48
N SER A 160 0.86 -4.59 23.77
CA SER A 160 0.61 -3.75 24.95
C SER A 160 0.68 -4.53 26.27
N ARG A 161 0.22 -5.78 26.30
CA ARG A 161 0.31 -6.66 27.50
C ARG A 161 1.74 -7.18 27.73
N ALA A 162 2.48 -7.49 26.68
CA ALA A 162 3.89 -7.89 26.78
C ALA A 162 4.77 -6.74 27.32
N ALA A 163 4.45 -5.49 26.97
CA ALA A 163 5.15 -4.30 27.48
C ALA A 163 4.89 -4.02 28.97
N ASN A 164 3.76 -4.49 29.54
CA ASN A 164 3.41 -4.26 30.95
C ASN A 164 4.04 -5.27 31.93
N GLY A 165 4.67 -6.35 31.43
CA GLY A 165 5.24 -7.43 32.26
C GLY A 165 6.76 -7.41 32.42
N LEU A 166 7.49 -6.57 31.69
CA LEU A 166 8.96 -6.49 31.76
C LEU A 166 9.43 -5.07 32.04
N ASN A 167 10.46 -4.97 32.88
CA ASN A 167 11.13 -3.74 33.30
C ASN A 167 11.31 -2.72 32.16
N LYS A 168 11.12 -1.46 32.55
CA LYS A 168 11.09 -0.19 31.79
C LYS A 168 12.39 0.10 31.02
N THR A 169 12.85 -0.78 30.13
CA THR A 169 13.87 -0.47 29.12
C THR A 169 13.20 -0.40 27.77
N LYS A 170 13.04 0.84 27.28
CA LYS A 170 12.45 1.27 26.00
C LYS A 170 12.60 0.22 24.88
N THR A 171 11.66 -0.71 24.80
CA THR A 171 11.39 -1.45 23.57
C THR A 171 10.62 -0.50 22.64
N PRO A 172 10.99 -0.42 21.36
CA PRO A 172 10.30 0.47 20.44
C PRO A 172 8.91 -0.10 20.23
N HIS A 173 7.88 0.53 20.82
CA HIS A 173 6.52 0.33 20.37
C HIS A 173 6.54 0.48 18.85
N ARG A 174 6.06 -0.53 18.12
CA ARG A 174 5.78 -0.41 16.69
C ARG A 174 4.59 0.53 16.56
N ASN A 175 4.86 1.83 16.73
CA ASN A 175 3.87 2.89 16.72
C ASN A 175 3.33 3.03 15.30
N ALA A 176 2.25 2.32 15.00
CA ALA A 176 1.32 2.77 13.98
C ALA A 176 0.74 4.10 14.51
N VAL A 177 1.36 5.21 14.10
CA VAL A 177 0.89 6.55 14.46
C VAL A 177 -0.25 6.88 13.52
N MET A 178 -1.45 6.99 14.07
CA MET A 178 -2.61 7.49 13.32
C MET A 178 -2.71 9.00 13.55
N ASN A 179 -2.50 9.76 12.48
CA ASN A 179 -2.62 11.21 12.49
C ASN A 179 -4.06 11.57 12.10
N ILE A 180 -4.87 12.02 13.05
CA ILE A 180 -6.22 12.51 12.79
C ILE A 180 -6.18 14.03 12.81
N ARG A 181 -6.68 14.66 11.76
CA ARG A 181 -6.94 16.09 11.67
C ARG A 181 -8.40 16.30 11.94
N VAL A 182 -8.71 17.16 12.89
CA VAL A 182 -10.07 17.56 13.17
C VAL A 182 -10.07 19.04 13.50
N ASP A 183 -11.01 19.77 12.91
CA ASP A 183 -11.28 21.14 13.30
C ASP A 183 -11.73 21.14 14.78
N ILE A 184 -11.21 22.08 15.57
CA ILE A 184 -11.48 22.10 17.01
C ILE A 184 -12.97 22.30 17.29
N ASP A 185 -13.67 23.07 16.46
CA ASP A 185 -15.09 23.32 16.64
C ASP A 185 -15.92 22.13 16.18
N ALA A 186 -15.51 21.44 15.10
CA ALA A 186 -16.08 20.15 14.71
C ALA A 186 -15.93 19.08 15.81
N LEU A 187 -14.76 19.01 16.45
CA LEU A 187 -14.49 18.05 17.53
C LEU A 187 -15.36 18.35 18.76
N LYS A 188 -15.48 19.62 19.17
CA LYS A 188 -16.36 20.03 20.28
C LYS A 188 -17.84 19.76 19.99
N ARG A 189 -18.26 19.99 18.74
CA ARG A 189 -19.65 19.81 18.28
C ARG A 189 -20.02 18.35 18.03
N GLY A 190 -19.03 17.49 17.79
CA GLY A 190 -19.21 16.08 17.48
C GLY A 190 -19.58 15.79 16.02
N HIS A 191 -19.58 16.80 15.14
CA HIS A 191 -19.78 16.65 13.69
C HIS A 191 -19.17 17.84 12.92
N THR A 192 -18.80 17.59 11.66
CA THR A 192 -18.29 18.61 10.73
C THR A 192 -19.41 19.39 10.03
N GLU A 193 -19.25 20.70 9.90
CA GLU A 193 -20.04 21.60 9.05
C GLU A 193 -19.31 21.91 7.72
N HIS A 194 -19.96 22.66 6.82
CA HIS A 194 -19.38 22.99 5.52
C HIS A 194 -18.07 23.79 5.66
N GLY A 195 -16.97 23.25 5.12
CA GLY A 195 -15.65 23.86 5.18
C GLY A 195 -14.78 23.36 6.35
N GLU A 196 -15.34 22.62 7.30
CA GLU A 196 -14.58 21.98 8.37
C GLU A 196 -14.01 20.63 7.93
N THR A 197 -12.96 20.18 8.61
CA THR A 197 -12.26 18.94 8.27
C THR A 197 -12.25 17.98 9.46
N CYS A 198 -12.56 16.71 9.20
CA CYS A 198 -12.25 15.59 10.09
C CYS A 198 -11.74 14.44 9.22
N GLU A 199 -10.45 14.16 9.23
CA GLU A 199 -9.82 13.20 8.33
C GLU A 199 -8.61 12.49 8.96
N ILE A 200 -8.32 11.27 8.52
CA ILE A 200 -7.05 10.59 8.80
C ILE A 200 -6.05 11.03 7.71
N ALA A 201 -4.92 11.59 8.13
CA ALA A 201 -3.91 12.13 7.22
C ALA A 201 -3.42 11.08 6.22
N GLY A 202 -3.63 11.36 4.92
CA GLY A 202 -3.24 10.46 3.83
C GLY A 202 -4.17 9.27 3.60
N VAL A 203 -5.25 9.15 4.38
CA VAL A 203 -6.33 8.18 4.17
C VAL A 203 -7.56 8.90 3.63
N GLY A 204 -8.14 9.87 4.35
CA GLY A 204 -9.34 10.59 3.90
C GLY A 204 -10.29 10.98 5.05
N PRO A 205 -11.44 11.59 4.71
CA PRO A 205 -12.38 12.09 5.70
C PRO A 205 -13.00 10.94 6.51
N ILE A 206 -13.15 11.16 7.82
CA ILE A 206 -13.83 10.25 8.75
C ILE A 206 -14.83 11.03 9.59
N PRO A 207 -15.93 10.42 10.06
CA PRO A 207 -16.82 11.05 11.02
C PRO A 207 -16.08 11.46 12.30
N VAL A 208 -16.46 12.59 12.90
CA VAL A 208 -15.90 13.05 14.20
C VAL A 208 -16.13 12.00 15.29
N ALA A 209 -17.24 11.27 15.24
CA ALA A 209 -17.51 10.15 16.14
C ALA A 209 -16.42 9.08 16.06
N THR A 210 -16.05 8.65 14.85
CA THR A 210 -14.96 7.70 14.60
C THR A 210 -13.61 8.24 15.09
N ALA A 211 -13.31 9.53 14.86
CA ALA A 211 -12.12 10.15 15.40
C ALA A 211 -12.06 10.13 16.93
N THR A 212 -13.22 10.32 17.57
CA THR A 212 -13.38 10.34 19.03
C THR A 212 -13.20 8.94 19.63
N GLU A 213 -13.72 7.90 18.98
CA GLU A 213 -13.51 6.50 19.39
C GLU A 213 -12.02 6.13 19.40
N TYR A 214 -11.25 6.59 18.41
CA TYR A 214 -9.82 6.32 18.32
C TYR A 214 -8.95 7.07 19.36
N LEU A 215 -9.45 8.16 19.96
CA LEU A 215 -8.74 8.87 21.04
C LEU A 215 -8.46 7.97 22.26
N GLY A 216 -9.25 6.92 22.46
CA GLY A 216 -9.11 6.00 23.60
C GLY A 216 -8.24 4.76 23.36
N ALA A 217 -7.93 4.41 22.11
CA ALA A 217 -7.46 3.06 21.76
C ALA A 217 -6.06 2.97 21.11
N ALA A 218 -5.48 4.08 20.65
CA ALA A 218 -4.23 4.06 19.88
C ALA A 218 -3.21 5.11 20.35
N PHE A 219 -1.94 4.93 19.97
CA PHE A 219 -0.90 5.96 20.05
C PHE A 219 -1.21 7.05 18.99
N LEU A 220 -2.18 7.91 19.31
CA LEU A 220 -2.75 8.91 18.42
C LEU A 220 -1.92 10.19 18.43
N LYS A 221 -1.68 10.78 17.26
CA LYS A 221 -1.35 12.21 17.15
C LYS A 221 -2.59 12.93 16.67
N LEU A 222 -3.26 13.64 17.58
CA LEU A 222 -4.35 14.54 17.25
C LEU A 222 -3.75 15.87 16.79
N LEU A 223 -3.97 16.25 15.53
CA LEU A 223 -3.65 17.57 15.03
C LEU A 223 -4.92 18.41 15.13
N VAL A 224 -4.99 19.23 16.19
CA VAL A 224 -6.05 20.20 16.38
C VAL A 224 -5.68 21.45 15.58
N MET A 225 -6.43 21.71 14.52
CA MET A 225 -6.26 22.91 13.70
C MET A 225 -7.01 24.05 14.41
N ASP A 226 -6.39 24.67 15.41
CA ASP A 226 -6.75 26.03 15.81
C ASP A 226 -5.90 26.98 14.95
N GLY A 227 -6.45 28.10 14.49
CA GLY A 227 -5.86 29.02 13.51
C GLY A 227 -4.58 29.74 13.95
N THR A 228 -3.77 29.14 14.83
CA THR A 228 -2.51 29.69 15.32
C THR A 228 -1.33 28.95 14.68
N ASP A 229 -0.84 29.59 13.64
CA ASP A 229 0.35 29.32 12.84
C ASP A 229 1.55 28.77 13.66
N ILE A 230 2.06 27.59 13.30
CA ILE A 230 3.28 26.99 13.90
C ILE A 230 4.50 27.77 13.38
N LYS A 231 4.70 28.98 13.88
CA LYS A 231 5.69 29.92 13.30
C LYS A 231 7.13 29.67 13.70
N THR A 232 7.46 28.91 14.74
CA THR A 232 8.88 28.84 15.14
C THR A 232 9.26 27.60 15.93
N VAL A 233 9.64 26.53 15.21
CA VAL A 233 10.47 25.45 15.76
C VAL A 233 11.74 25.36 14.91
N ALA A 234 12.87 25.78 15.47
CA ALA A 234 14.18 25.68 14.84
C ALA A 234 15.15 24.95 15.78
N HIS A 235 15.91 24.01 15.24
CA HIS A 235 16.92 23.25 15.97
C HIS A 235 18.27 23.35 15.26
N MET A 236 19.34 23.62 16.01
CA MET A 236 20.68 23.86 15.45
C MET A 236 21.48 22.58 15.15
N GLY A 237 20.92 21.40 15.43
CA GLY A 237 21.49 20.09 15.07
C GLY A 237 20.69 19.35 14.00
N ARG A 238 21.31 18.35 13.35
CA ARG A 238 20.72 17.53 12.27
C ARG A 238 19.45 16.76 12.68
N ALA A 239 19.26 16.50 13.97
CA ALA A 239 18.08 15.80 14.48
C ALA A 239 16.86 16.73 14.41
N ILE A 240 15.79 16.26 13.74
CA ILE A 240 14.53 16.98 13.60
C ILE A 240 13.64 16.65 14.82
N PRO A 241 13.27 17.62 15.67
CA PRO A 241 12.38 17.40 16.81
C PRO A 241 11.03 16.83 16.38
N ALA A 242 10.40 16.01 17.23
CA ALA A 242 9.12 15.36 16.91
C ALA A 242 7.99 16.35 16.50
N PRO A 243 7.81 17.51 17.15
CA PRO A 243 6.82 18.50 16.72
C PRO A 243 7.11 19.07 15.32
N LEU A 244 8.38 19.40 15.05
CA LEU A 244 8.81 19.93 13.75
C LEU A 244 8.64 18.89 12.64
N ARG A 245 8.99 17.62 12.92
CA ARG A 245 8.75 16.51 12.00
C ARG A 245 7.27 16.39 11.65
N THR A 246 6.38 16.43 12.65
CA THR A 246 4.93 16.35 12.42
C THR A 246 4.41 17.54 11.63
N ALA A 247 4.89 18.75 11.90
CA ALA A 247 4.53 19.93 11.11
C ALA A 247 4.98 19.83 9.64
N ILE A 248 6.17 19.27 9.38
CA ILE A 248 6.68 19.06 8.01
C ILE A 248 5.94 17.93 7.29
N GLU A 249 5.64 16.82 7.97
CA GLU A 249 4.82 15.72 7.45
C GLU A 249 3.43 16.21 7.05
N GLU A 250 2.90 17.16 7.80
CA GLU A 250 1.60 17.79 7.55
C GLU A 250 1.62 18.75 6.37
N ARG A 251 2.57 19.69 6.36
CA ARG A 251 2.69 20.70 5.30
C ARG A 251 2.96 20.04 3.94
N ASP A 252 3.86 19.05 3.93
CA ASP A 252 4.35 18.43 2.71
C ASP A 252 3.79 17.01 2.53
N ARG A 253 2.48 16.92 2.26
CA ARG A 253 1.76 15.62 2.09
C ARG A 253 2.20 14.86 0.83
N VAL A 254 2.57 15.60 -0.20
CA VAL A 254 3.14 15.10 -1.46
C VAL A 254 4.55 15.65 -1.63
N CYS A 255 5.32 14.97 -2.47
CA CYS A 255 6.62 15.45 -2.93
C CYS A 255 6.53 16.92 -3.40
N GLN A 256 7.37 17.79 -2.83
CA GLN A 256 7.28 19.24 -3.09
C GLN A 256 7.89 19.67 -4.43
N VAL A 257 8.48 18.75 -5.20
CA VAL A 257 8.87 19.04 -6.59
C VAL A 257 7.60 19.29 -7.40
N PRO A 258 7.50 20.43 -8.11
CA PRO A 258 6.35 20.73 -8.96
C PRO A 258 6.02 19.58 -9.89
N THR A 259 4.73 19.30 -10.08
CA THR A 259 4.18 18.18 -10.90
C THR A 259 4.37 16.77 -10.33
N CYS A 260 5.05 16.60 -9.19
CA CYS A 260 5.16 15.28 -8.56
C CYS A 260 4.01 15.07 -7.56
N ASP A 261 3.26 13.98 -7.74
CA ASP A 261 2.11 13.60 -6.91
C ASP A 261 2.39 12.46 -5.93
N MET A 262 3.64 11.98 -5.87
CA MET A 262 4.05 10.92 -4.95
C MET A 262 3.76 11.33 -3.50
N ALA A 263 2.92 10.55 -2.81
CA ALA A 263 2.56 10.76 -1.40
C ALA A 263 3.23 9.75 -0.45
N LEU A 264 3.75 8.63 -0.99
CA LEU A 264 4.31 7.53 -0.21
C LEU A 264 5.84 7.49 -0.29
N GLY A 265 6.47 7.12 0.83
CA GLY A 265 7.92 6.96 0.91
C GLY A 265 8.70 8.27 0.75
N LEU A 266 8.14 9.38 1.25
CA LEU A 266 8.80 10.69 1.22
C LEU A 266 9.84 10.81 2.33
N GLU A 267 10.99 11.38 1.98
CA GLU A 267 12.13 11.66 2.85
C GLU A 267 12.12 13.15 3.20
N ILE A 268 12.39 13.48 4.48
CA ILE A 268 12.55 14.86 4.91
C ILE A 268 14.00 15.28 4.64
N ASP A 269 14.17 16.32 3.84
CA ASP A 269 15.46 16.83 3.40
C ASP A 269 15.60 18.33 3.72
N HIS A 270 16.83 18.81 3.82
CA HIS A 270 17.12 20.23 4.02
C HIS A 270 17.24 20.92 2.66
N ILE A 271 16.54 22.03 2.44
CA ILE A 271 16.64 22.86 1.24
C ILE A 271 18.07 23.41 1.13
N LYS A 272 18.51 24.16 2.15
CA LYS A 272 19.93 24.46 2.37
C LYS A 272 20.55 23.30 3.14
N PRO A 273 21.52 22.56 2.56
CA PRO A 273 22.14 21.43 3.22
C PRO A 273 22.66 21.74 4.62
N PHE A 274 22.49 20.80 5.55
CA PHE A 274 23.03 20.94 6.92
C PHE A 274 24.56 21.13 6.91
N SER A 275 25.28 20.47 5.99
CA SER A 275 26.73 20.63 5.80
C SER A 275 27.15 22.06 5.44
N GLU A 276 26.23 22.86 4.90
CA GLU A 276 26.44 24.27 4.54
C GLU A 276 25.86 25.22 5.61
N GLY A 277 25.51 24.69 6.78
CA GLY A 277 24.94 25.45 7.90
C GLY A 277 23.44 25.68 7.78
N GLY A 278 22.70 24.86 7.02
CA GLY A 278 21.23 24.88 7.02
C GLY A 278 20.66 24.32 8.32
N ALA A 279 19.88 25.10 9.06
CA ALA A 279 19.24 24.64 10.30
C ALA A 279 18.09 23.65 10.02
N ALA A 280 17.80 22.77 10.99
CA ALA A 280 16.57 21.98 10.97
C ALA A 280 15.42 22.88 11.45
N SER A 281 14.82 23.62 10.52
CA SER A 281 13.71 24.55 10.77
C SER A 281 12.53 24.25 9.86
N PHE A 282 11.35 24.77 10.20
CA PHE A 282 10.16 24.60 9.38
C PHE A 282 10.40 25.11 7.95
N GLU A 283 11.05 26.26 7.80
CA GLU A 283 11.30 26.88 6.49
C GLU A 283 12.37 26.17 5.66
N ASN A 284 13.33 25.48 6.31
CA ASN A 284 14.45 24.85 5.63
C ASN A 284 14.28 23.35 5.40
N LEU A 285 13.29 22.70 6.02
CA LEU A 285 13.00 21.29 5.78
C LEU A 285 11.90 21.14 4.73
N VAL A 286 11.96 20.08 3.93
CA VAL A 286 10.97 19.78 2.89
C VAL A 286 10.81 18.26 2.68
N ARG A 287 9.66 17.78 2.22
CA ARG A 287 9.49 16.35 1.86
C ARG A 287 9.63 16.08 0.35
N LEU A 288 10.51 15.14 0.01
CA LEU A 288 10.80 14.72 -1.37
C LEU A 288 10.64 13.21 -1.52
N CYS A 289 10.20 12.74 -2.69
CA CYS A 289 10.27 11.30 -2.99
C CYS A 289 11.73 10.88 -3.21
N LYS A 290 12.03 9.60 -2.99
CA LYS A 290 13.39 9.06 -3.14
C LYS A 290 14.07 9.44 -4.46
N ARG A 291 13.33 9.47 -5.58
CA ARG A 291 13.86 9.88 -6.89
C ARG A 291 14.39 11.32 -6.87
N HIS A 292 13.57 12.27 -6.42
CA HIS A 292 13.96 13.68 -6.39
C HIS A 292 14.98 13.98 -5.28
N HIS A 293 14.91 13.27 -4.17
CA HIS A 293 15.94 13.34 -3.12
C HIS A 293 17.33 12.97 -3.69
N LEU A 294 17.42 11.87 -4.45
CA LEU A 294 18.66 11.46 -5.10
C LEU A 294 19.13 12.48 -6.15
N GLN A 295 18.22 13.00 -6.97
CA GLN A 295 18.56 14.04 -7.96
C GLN A 295 19.11 15.32 -7.32
N LYS A 296 18.54 15.75 -6.19
CA LYS A 296 19.07 16.88 -5.42
C LYS A 296 20.44 16.57 -4.82
N THR A 297 20.60 15.36 -4.28
CA THR A 297 21.81 14.99 -3.53
C THR A 297 23.00 14.70 -4.44
N HIS A 298 22.77 14.08 -5.61
CA HIS A 298 23.84 13.53 -6.46
C HIS A 298 23.90 14.15 -7.85
N ASP A 299 22.77 14.61 -8.38
CA ASP A 299 22.68 15.06 -9.77
C ASP A 299 22.66 16.58 -9.89
N GLY A 300 22.86 17.33 -8.80
CA GLY A 300 23.01 18.80 -8.79
C GLY A 300 21.71 19.61 -8.90
N TYR A 301 20.55 18.96 -8.85
CA TYR A 301 19.26 19.65 -8.89
C TYR A 301 19.01 20.45 -7.61
N ARG A 302 18.24 21.54 -7.71
CA ARG A 302 17.88 22.38 -6.56
C ARG A 302 16.38 22.63 -6.49
N LEU A 303 15.87 22.65 -5.25
CA LEU A 303 14.53 23.11 -4.95
C LEU A 303 14.62 24.54 -4.40
N GLU A 304 14.03 25.50 -5.10
CA GLU A 304 14.06 26.92 -4.74
C GLU A 304 12.65 27.40 -4.38
N LYS A 305 12.53 28.13 -3.26
CA LYS A 305 11.24 28.69 -2.85
C LYS A 305 10.90 29.89 -3.74
N LEU A 306 9.69 29.93 -4.28
CA LEU A 306 9.18 31.08 -5.02
C LEU A 306 8.45 32.01 -4.06
N GLU A 307 8.87 33.27 -4.01
CA GLU A 307 8.14 34.31 -3.28
C GLU A 307 6.98 34.80 -4.15
N VAL A 308 5.75 34.43 -3.76
CA VAL A 308 4.52 34.91 -4.41
C VAL A 308 3.80 35.82 -3.41
N ALA A 309 3.69 37.11 -3.75
CA ALA A 309 3.22 38.17 -2.86
C ALA A 309 1.77 38.02 -2.35
N THR A 310 0.99 37.05 -2.87
CA THR A 310 -0.47 36.99 -2.66
C THR A 310 -1.01 35.60 -2.30
N SER A 311 -0.15 34.62 -2.00
CA SER A 311 -0.57 33.22 -1.75
C SER A 311 -0.14 32.75 -0.36
N CYS A 312 -1.09 32.26 0.44
CA CYS A 312 -0.81 31.54 1.70
C CYS A 312 -0.14 30.17 1.47
N THR A 313 0.03 29.75 0.22
CA THR A 313 0.64 28.47 -0.16
C THR A 313 2.08 28.69 -0.64
N THR A 314 3.01 27.93 -0.05
CA THR A 314 4.41 27.93 -0.49
C THR A 314 4.53 27.31 -1.88
N GLN A 315 5.11 28.03 -2.84
CA GLN A 315 5.40 27.52 -4.17
C GLN A 315 6.89 27.20 -4.32
N TRP A 316 7.21 26.16 -5.07
CA TRP A 316 8.57 25.69 -5.31
C TRP A 316 8.91 25.72 -6.79
N ALA A 317 10.17 25.97 -7.11
CA ALA A 317 10.75 25.75 -8.42
C ALA A 317 11.80 24.64 -8.34
N TRP A 318 11.76 23.72 -9.30
CA TRP A 318 12.75 22.65 -9.44
C TRP A 318 13.72 23.03 -10.55
N ARG A 319 14.96 23.35 -10.18
CA ARG A 319 16.01 23.79 -11.10
C ARG A 319 16.96 22.65 -11.39
N ALA A 320 17.26 22.46 -12.67
CA ALA A 320 18.33 21.61 -13.12
C ALA A 320 19.70 22.20 -12.70
N PRO A 321 20.77 21.39 -12.70
CA PRO A 321 22.13 21.90 -12.50
C PRO A 321 22.43 22.99 -13.52
N PRO A 322 23.18 24.04 -13.15
CA PRO A 322 23.74 24.95 -14.13
C PRO A 322 24.67 24.17 -15.07
N ASP A 323 24.61 24.50 -16.36
CA ASP A 323 25.55 24.00 -17.38
C ASP A 323 27.00 24.39 -17.07
#